data_AF-A0A2S7I6E1-F1
#
_entry.id   AF-A0A2S7I6E1-F1
#
_cell.length_a   1.000
_cell.length_b   1.000
_cell.length_c   1.000
_cell.angle_alpha   90.00
_cell.angle_beta   90.00
_cell.angle_gamma   90.00
#
_symmetry.space_group_name_H-M   'P 1'
#
loop_
_entity.id
_entity.type
_entity.pdbx_description
1 polymer ?
#
loop_
_entity_poly.entity_id
_entity_poly.type
_entity_poly.pdbx_seq_one_letter_code
_entity_poly.pdbx_strand_id
1 'polypeptide(L)'
;NDEGIFRKASNFTIIYEGFITYGGMAGRDMAALAQGLDEATEFPYLESRISQVELLGNLLIEYGIPVQKPIGGHAVFLDALKFLPNIKREEFPAQTLALEIYKEAGIRGVEIGTILADRDPETRENRYPKLELVRLALPRRTYTDNHIRYIAAALKNVFDRRDEITKGYRITWESEILRHFTVKLEQA
;
A
#
# COMPACT_ATOMS: atom_id res chain seq x y z
N ASN A 1 30.99 -10.19 -0.98
CA ASN A 1 32.22 -10.01 -1.78
C ASN A 1 32.53 -11.26 -2.59
N ASP A 2 31.59 -11.71 -3.44
CA ASP A 2 31.81 -12.82 -4.37
C ASP A 2 31.97 -12.25 -5.78
N GLU A 3 33.16 -12.41 -6.37
CA GLU A 3 33.48 -11.84 -7.67
C GLU A 3 32.73 -12.53 -8.81
N GLY A 4 32.46 -13.84 -8.70
CA GLY A 4 31.69 -14.59 -9.69
C GLY A 4 30.26 -14.09 -9.79
N ILE A 5 29.62 -13.79 -8.65
CA ILE A 5 28.29 -13.17 -8.58
C ILE A 5 28.33 -11.76 -9.17
N PHE A 6 29.31 -10.94 -8.80
CA PHE A 6 29.44 -9.57 -9.31
C PHE A 6 29.53 -9.52 -10.84
N ARG A 7 30.35 -10.38 -11.46
CA ARG A 7 30.49 -10.44 -12.93
C ARG A 7 29.20 -10.86 -13.60
N LYS A 8 28.49 -11.84 -13.05
CA LYS A 8 27.18 -12.28 -13.57
C LYS A 8 26.14 -11.16 -13.48
N ALA A 9 26.03 -10.51 -12.33
CA ALA A 9 25.11 -9.38 -12.13
C ALA A 9 25.42 -8.22 -13.08
N SER A 10 26.70 -7.87 -13.24
CA SER A 10 27.15 -6.81 -14.16
C SER A 10 26.65 -7.01 -15.59
N ASN A 11 26.67 -8.24 -16.11
CA ASN A 11 26.15 -8.55 -17.44
C ASN A 11 24.64 -8.27 -17.55
N PHE A 12 23.86 -8.66 -16.54
CA PHE A 12 22.42 -8.37 -16.50
C PHE A 12 22.14 -6.86 -16.36
N THR A 13 22.91 -6.16 -15.52
CA THR A 13 22.77 -4.70 -15.35
C THR A 13 22.96 -3.98 -16.67
N ILE A 14 23.98 -4.34 -17.47
CA ILE A 14 24.22 -3.74 -18.79
C ILE A 14 23.03 -3.94 -19.74
N ILE A 15 22.39 -5.10 -19.70
CA ILE A 15 21.30 -5.45 -20.62
C ILE A 15 19.99 -4.73 -20.26
N TYR A 16 19.65 -4.65 -18.97
CA TYR A 16 18.33 -4.21 -18.53
C TYR A 16 18.28 -2.80 -17.91
N GLU A 17 19.39 -2.30 -17.37
CA GLU A 17 19.41 -1.05 -16.58
C GLU A 17 20.34 0.01 -17.21
N GLY A 18 21.60 -0.34 -17.44
CA GLY A 18 22.64 0.57 -17.95
C GLY A 18 24.07 0.09 -17.64
N PHE A 19 25.10 0.88 -17.99
CA PHE A 19 26.48 0.50 -17.69
C PHE A 19 26.75 0.39 -16.18
N ILE A 20 27.73 -0.43 -15.81
CA ILE A 20 28.01 -0.85 -14.42
C ILE A 20 28.28 0.29 -13.43
N THR A 21 28.63 1.49 -13.91
CA THR A 21 28.91 2.66 -13.06
C THR A 21 27.71 3.59 -12.84
N TYR A 22 26.58 3.36 -13.51
CA TYR A 22 25.38 4.18 -13.32
C TYR A 22 24.06 3.41 -13.26
N GLY A 23 23.98 2.21 -13.86
CA GLY A 23 22.84 1.30 -13.73
C GLY A 23 21.48 1.96 -13.99
N GLY A 24 21.38 2.77 -15.05
CA GLY A 24 20.15 3.48 -15.42
C GLY A 24 19.87 4.80 -14.67
N MET A 25 20.67 5.16 -13.66
CA MET A 25 20.49 6.41 -12.89
C MET A 25 21.29 7.57 -13.48
N ALA A 26 20.75 8.80 -13.39
CA ALA A 26 21.58 9.97 -13.63
C ALA A 26 22.58 10.14 -12.47
N GLY A 27 23.75 10.74 -12.74
CA GLY A 27 24.77 10.95 -11.71
C GLY A 27 24.28 11.71 -10.47
N ARG A 28 23.38 12.68 -10.65
CA ARG A 28 22.74 13.41 -9.56
C ARG A 28 21.82 12.55 -8.69
N ASP A 29 21.18 11.52 -9.26
CA ASP A 29 20.27 10.64 -8.53
C ASP A 29 21.08 9.67 -7.66
N MET A 30 22.23 9.20 -8.15
CA MET A 30 23.19 8.42 -7.35
C MET A 30 23.75 9.23 -6.16
N ALA A 31 24.07 10.51 -6.39
CA ALA A 31 24.50 11.41 -5.31
C ALA A 31 23.40 11.63 -4.27
N ALA A 32 22.16 11.86 -4.70
CA ALA A 32 21.02 12.00 -3.81
C ALA A 32 20.72 10.71 -3.03
N LEU A 33 20.85 9.54 -3.66
CA LEU A 33 20.69 8.24 -3.01
C LEU A 33 21.75 8.03 -1.91
N ALA A 34 23.02 8.31 -2.22
CA ALA A 34 24.11 8.18 -1.25
C ALA A 34 23.89 9.07 -0.02
N GLN A 35 23.54 10.34 -0.24
CA GLN A 35 23.22 11.26 0.85
C GLN A 35 21.98 10.82 1.64
N GLY A 36 20.92 10.39 0.95
CA GLY A 36 19.68 9.94 1.59
C GLY A 36 19.84 8.66 2.41
N LEU A 37 20.77 7.77 2.04
CA LEU A 37 21.13 6.59 2.83
C LEU A 37 21.83 6.97 4.14
N ASP A 38 22.72 7.97 4.10
CA ASP A 38 23.40 8.49 5.29
C ASP A 38 22.40 9.15 6.25
N GLU A 39 21.56 10.08 5.74
CA GLU A 39 20.47 10.71 6.50
C GLU A 39 19.51 9.67 7.12
N ALA A 40 19.25 8.56 6.42
CA ALA A 40 18.35 7.52 6.90
C ALA A 40 18.87 6.76 8.12
N THR A 41 20.14 6.92 8.49
CA THR A 41 20.72 6.35 9.71
C THR A 41 20.55 7.24 10.95
N GLU A 42 20.10 8.49 10.78
CA GLU A 42 19.90 9.41 11.90
C GLU A 42 18.77 8.95 12.81
N PHE A 43 19.07 8.76 14.10
CA PHE A 43 18.10 8.29 15.08
C PHE A 43 16.86 9.21 15.21
N PRO A 44 17.01 10.55 15.35
CA PRO A 44 15.84 11.44 15.49
C PRO A 44 14.93 11.40 14.26
N TYR A 45 15.50 11.21 13.07
CA TYR A 45 14.75 11.05 11.84
C TYR A 45 13.91 9.76 11.85
N LEU A 46 14.52 8.63 12.22
CA LEU A 46 13.81 7.34 12.30
C LEU A 46 12.74 7.34 13.38
N GLU A 47 13.02 7.93 14.54
CA GLU A 47 12.06 8.10 15.63
C GLU A 47 10.83 8.89 15.16
N SER A 48 11.03 10.10 14.64
CA SER A 48 9.95 10.93 14.10
C SER A 48 9.13 10.21 13.02
N ARG A 49 9.81 9.52 12.09
CA ARG A 49 9.18 8.78 10.99
C ARG A 49 8.30 7.63 11.46
N ILE A 50 8.72 6.89 12.48
CA ILE A 50 8.00 5.72 13.00
C ILE A 50 6.87 6.17 13.90
N SER A 51 7.10 7.15 14.79
CA SER A 51 6.08 7.73 15.66
C SER A 51 4.92 8.35 14.89
N GLN A 52 5.17 8.91 13.69
CA GLN A 52 4.08 9.41 12.83
C GLN A 52 3.16 8.29 12.30
N VAL A 53 3.72 7.11 11.99
CA VAL A 53 2.92 5.94 11.56
C VAL A 53 2.15 5.38 12.76
N GLU A 54 2.80 5.30 13.92
CA GLU A 54 2.19 4.88 15.17
C GLU A 54 1.05 5.80 15.59
N LEU A 55 1.19 7.13 15.44
CA LEU A 55 0.13 8.10 15.70
C LEU A 55 -1.13 7.78 14.88
N LEU A 56 -1.00 7.51 13.58
CA LEU A 56 -2.14 7.10 12.75
C LEU A 56 -2.77 5.82 13.28
N GLY A 57 -1.95 4.80 13.52
CA GLY A 57 -2.42 3.49 13.96
C GLY A 57 -3.16 3.55 15.30
N ASN A 58 -2.64 4.31 16.26
CA ASN A 58 -3.24 4.46 17.59
C ASN A 58 -4.58 5.21 17.54
N LEU A 59 -4.70 6.27 16.74
CA LEU A 59 -5.98 6.97 16.55
C LEU A 59 -7.03 6.03 15.95
N LEU A 60 -6.66 5.21 14.97
CA LEU A 60 -7.59 4.24 14.37
C LEU A 60 -8.01 3.16 15.37
N ILE A 61 -7.09 2.68 16.21
CA ILE A 61 -7.39 1.73 17.29
C ILE A 61 -8.36 2.34 18.29
N GLU A 62 -8.17 3.61 18.67
CA GLU A 62 -9.07 4.35 19.56
C GLU A 62 -10.49 4.46 18.98
N TYR A 63 -10.59 4.65 17.66
CA TYR A 63 -11.87 4.69 16.95
C TYR A 63 -12.52 3.30 16.74
N GLY A 64 -11.89 2.22 17.20
CA GLY A 64 -12.38 0.86 17.01
C GLY A 64 -12.18 0.32 15.59
N ILE A 65 -11.42 1.01 14.75
CA ILE A 65 -11.16 0.60 13.38
C ILE A 65 -10.21 -0.60 13.36
N PRO A 66 -10.56 -1.69 12.65
CA PRO A 66 -9.75 -2.89 12.65
C PRO A 66 -8.49 -2.69 11.81
N VAL A 67 -7.34 -2.67 12.48
CA VAL A 67 -6.00 -2.54 11.87
C VAL A 67 -5.10 -3.70 12.26
N GLN A 68 -4.10 -3.99 11.44
CA GLN A 68 -3.03 -4.94 11.79
C GLN A 68 -2.21 -4.40 12.98
N LYS A 69 -1.86 -5.30 13.92
CA LYS A 69 -1.08 -4.98 15.13
C LYS A 69 0.13 -5.91 15.26
N PRO A 70 1.26 -5.46 15.83
CA PRO A 70 1.57 -4.05 16.16
C PRO A 70 1.67 -3.18 14.90
N ILE A 71 1.62 -1.86 15.07
CA ILE A 71 1.77 -0.91 13.96
C ILE A 71 3.20 -1.00 13.42
N GLY A 72 3.34 -1.13 12.09
CA GLY A 72 4.63 -1.24 11.43
C GLY A 72 5.32 0.12 11.25
N GLY A 73 6.57 0.11 10.81
CA GLY A 73 7.36 1.33 10.68
C GLY A 73 7.08 2.19 9.43
N HIS A 74 6.17 1.81 8.53
CA HIS A 74 5.99 2.54 7.26
C HIS A 74 4.55 2.72 6.76
N ALA A 75 3.61 1.98 7.33
CA ALA A 75 2.22 1.99 6.89
C ALA A 75 1.32 1.47 8.00
N VAL A 76 0.04 1.84 7.92
CA VAL A 76 -1.04 1.18 8.65
C VAL A 76 -1.84 0.34 7.67
N PHE A 77 -2.20 -0.89 8.07
CA PHE A 77 -2.99 -1.80 7.26
C PHE A 77 -4.37 -1.97 7.90
N LEU A 78 -5.42 -1.59 7.18
CA LEU A 78 -6.82 -1.76 7.58
C LEU A 78 -7.27 -3.18 7.20
N ASP A 79 -7.91 -3.90 8.11
CA ASP A 79 -8.52 -5.21 7.84
C ASP A 79 -9.91 -5.02 7.22
N ALA A 80 -10.00 -5.11 5.89
CA ALA A 80 -11.20 -4.75 5.15
C ALA A 80 -12.36 -5.73 5.39
N LEU A 81 -12.09 -7.01 5.70
CA LEU A 81 -13.14 -7.98 6.01
C LEU A 81 -13.83 -7.66 7.35
N LYS A 82 -13.09 -7.10 8.31
CA LYS A 82 -13.68 -6.63 9.56
C LYS A 82 -14.26 -5.23 9.44
N PHE A 83 -13.71 -4.40 8.55
CA PHE A 83 -14.20 -3.04 8.32
C PHE A 83 -15.56 -3.06 7.59
N LEU A 84 -15.69 -3.88 6.55
CA LEU A 84 -16.87 -4.01 5.71
C LEU A 84 -17.41 -5.46 5.72
N PRO A 85 -17.90 -5.97 6.87
CA PRO A 85 -18.27 -7.38 7.01
C PRO A 85 -19.46 -7.81 6.13
N ASN A 86 -20.26 -6.85 5.66
CA ASN A 86 -21.43 -7.09 4.82
C ASN A 86 -21.08 -7.20 3.33
N ILE A 87 -19.87 -6.83 2.92
CA ILE A 87 -19.43 -6.91 1.52
C ILE A 87 -18.90 -8.31 1.25
N LYS A 88 -19.47 -8.95 0.24
CA LYS A 88 -19.00 -10.25 -0.24
C LYS A 88 -17.57 -10.16 -0.72
N ARG A 89 -16.79 -11.21 -0.52
CA ARG A 89 -15.37 -11.21 -0.88
C ARG A 89 -15.15 -11.12 -2.38
N GLU A 90 -16.08 -11.67 -3.14
CA GLU A 90 -16.18 -11.60 -4.60
C GLU A 90 -16.36 -10.15 -5.10
N GLU A 91 -16.83 -9.25 -4.22
CA GLU A 91 -17.04 -7.82 -4.51
C GLU A 91 -15.88 -6.94 -4.02
N PHE A 92 -14.71 -7.54 -3.73
CA PHE A 92 -13.45 -6.89 -3.38
C PHE A 92 -13.56 -5.87 -2.23
N PRO A 93 -13.76 -6.32 -0.97
CA PRO A 93 -13.92 -5.43 0.18
C PRO A 93 -12.78 -4.43 0.38
N ALA A 94 -11.51 -4.84 0.17
CA ALA A 94 -10.39 -3.91 0.34
C ALA A 94 -10.38 -2.82 -0.75
N GLN A 95 -10.64 -3.19 -2.01
CA GLN A 95 -10.73 -2.21 -3.08
C GLN A 95 -11.92 -1.27 -2.86
N THR A 96 -13.05 -1.81 -2.41
CA THR A 96 -14.24 -1.03 -2.04
C THR A 96 -13.91 0.00 -0.95
N LEU A 97 -13.26 -0.44 0.14
CA LEU A 97 -12.84 0.45 1.21
C LEU A 97 -11.87 1.53 0.73
N ALA A 98 -10.89 1.17 -0.10
CA ALA A 98 -9.95 2.15 -0.67
C ALA A 98 -10.65 3.24 -1.50
N LEU A 99 -11.69 2.87 -2.25
CA LEU A 99 -12.52 3.80 -3.02
C LEU A 99 -13.39 4.69 -2.13
N GLU A 100 -13.98 4.14 -1.06
CA GLU A 100 -14.79 4.91 -0.11
C GLU A 100 -13.95 5.94 0.66
N ILE A 101 -12.72 5.58 1.05
CA ILE A 101 -11.76 6.51 1.65
C ILE A 101 -11.41 7.65 0.67
N TYR A 102 -11.20 7.32 -0.60
CA TYR A 102 -10.92 8.32 -1.63
C TYR A 102 -12.11 9.26 -1.88
N LYS A 103 -13.34 8.72 -1.95
CA LYS A 103 -14.55 9.53 -2.12
C LYS A 103 -14.80 10.46 -0.94
N GLU A 104 -14.56 9.99 0.29
CA GLU A 104 -14.75 10.77 1.52
C GLU A 104 -13.81 11.98 1.59
N ALA A 105 -12.52 11.78 1.28
CA ALA A 105 -11.49 12.73 1.68
C ALA A 105 -10.32 12.90 0.68
N GLY A 106 -10.43 12.32 -0.52
CA GLY A 106 -9.35 12.37 -1.52
C GLY A 106 -8.09 11.59 -1.13
N ILE A 107 -8.15 10.75 -0.08
CA ILE A 107 -7.02 9.97 0.40
C ILE A 107 -6.92 8.69 -0.42
N ARG A 108 -5.75 8.47 -1.04
CA ARG A 108 -5.51 7.26 -1.84
C ARG A 108 -4.77 6.20 -1.03
N GLY A 109 -5.51 5.16 -0.62
CA GLY A 109 -4.94 3.90 -0.14
C GLY A 109 -4.61 2.93 -1.29
N VAL A 110 -3.94 1.83 -0.96
CA VAL A 110 -3.65 0.75 -1.92
C VAL A 110 -4.27 -0.54 -1.42
N GLU A 111 -5.01 -1.22 -2.28
CA GLU A 111 -5.52 -2.56 -2.01
C GLU A 111 -4.36 -3.56 -1.93
N ILE A 112 -4.39 -4.41 -0.90
CA ILE A 112 -3.50 -5.54 -0.68
C ILE A 112 -4.42 -6.72 -0.33
N GLY A 113 -5.12 -7.22 -1.34
CA GLY A 113 -6.14 -8.23 -1.19
C GLY A 113 -6.29 -9.09 -2.43
N THR A 114 -7.52 -9.47 -2.72
CA THR A 114 -7.88 -10.39 -3.80
C THR A 114 -7.47 -9.87 -5.18
N ILE A 115 -7.53 -8.57 -5.46
CA ILE A 115 -7.13 -8.05 -6.79
C ILE A 115 -5.62 -8.15 -6.95
N LEU A 116 -4.84 -7.70 -5.96
CA LEU A 116 -3.38 -7.84 -5.93
C LEU A 116 -2.94 -9.31 -5.99
N ALA A 117 -3.66 -10.20 -5.31
CA ALA A 117 -3.38 -11.63 -5.31
C ALA A 117 -3.53 -12.29 -6.69
N ASP A 118 -4.06 -11.58 -7.69
CA ASP A 118 -4.21 -12.04 -9.07
C ASP A 118 -5.05 -13.33 -9.22
N ARG A 119 -5.29 -13.74 -10.46
CA ARG A 119 -5.91 -15.02 -10.78
C ARG A 119 -4.98 -16.19 -10.51
N ASP A 120 -5.55 -17.35 -10.23
CA ASP A 120 -4.83 -18.61 -10.32
C ASP A 120 -4.35 -18.84 -11.77
N PRO A 121 -3.08 -19.24 -12.00
CA PRO A 121 -2.55 -19.39 -13.35
C PRO A 121 -3.19 -20.54 -14.13
N GLU A 122 -3.74 -21.56 -13.46
CA GLU A 122 -4.34 -22.72 -14.09
C GLU A 122 -5.86 -22.57 -14.21
N THR A 123 -6.55 -22.28 -13.09
CA THR A 123 -8.02 -22.24 -13.08
C THR A 123 -8.58 -20.89 -13.51
N ARG A 124 -7.77 -19.83 -13.50
CA ARG A 124 -8.17 -18.44 -13.71
C ARG A 124 -9.23 -17.95 -12.71
N GLU A 125 -9.41 -18.63 -11.58
CA GLU A 125 -10.29 -18.18 -10.49
C GLU A 125 -9.61 -17.13 -9.61
N ASN A 126 -10.40 -16.38 -8.84
CA ASN A 126 -9.85 -15.45 -7.86
C ASN A 126 -9.14 -16.21 -6.74
N ARG A 127 -7.91 -15.78 -6.41
CA ARG A 127 -7.22 -16.24 -5.20
C ARG A 127 -7.62 -15.33 -4.05
N TYR A 128 -8.12 -15.93 -2.97
CA TYR A 128 -8.63 -15.23 -1.80
C TYR A 128 -7.60 -15.27 -0.65
N PRO A 129 -6.67 -14.30 -0.56
CA PRO A 129 -5.62 -14.31 0.46
C PRO A 129 -6.20 -14.12 1.85
N LYS A 130 -5.74 -14.86 2.86
CA LYS A 130 -6.23 -14.77 4.25
C LYS A 130 -6.34 -13.34 4.78
N LEU A 131 -5.44 -12.46 4.32
CA LEU A 131 -5.46 -11.03 4.60
C LEU A 131 -6.00 -10.27 3.39
N GLU A 132 -7.02 -9.45 3.62
CA GLU A 132 -7.65 -8.57 2.64
C GLU A 132 -7.57 -7.15 3.22
N LEU A 133 -6.57 -6.40 2.79
CA LEU A 133 -6.12 -5.19 3.49
C LEU A 133 -6.17 -3.95 2.61
N VAL A 134 -6.34 -2.79 3.23
CA VAL A 134 -5.99 -1.50 2.63
C VAL A 134 -4.73 -0.96 3.30
N ARG A 135 -3.68 -0.74 2.51
CA ARG A 135 -2.42 -0.17 2.99
C ARG A 135 -2.44 1.35 2.87
N LEU A 136 -2.33 2.03 4.00
CA LEU A 136 -2.07 3.45 4.12
C LEU A 136 -0.56 3.65 4.29
N ALA A 137 0.17 3.68 3.17
CA ALA A 137 1.62 3.90 3.18
C ALA A 137 1.93 5.38 3.38
N LEU A 138 2.79 5.70 4.36
CA LEU A 138 3.21 7.06 4.65
C LEU A 138 4.61 7.34 4.05
N PRO A 139 4.70 8.22 3.03
CA PRO A 139 5.96 8.72 2.51
C PRO A 139 6.75 9.47 3.59
N ARG A 140 8.08 9.37 3.52
CA ARG A 140 8.99 9.95 4.50
C ARG A 140 9.06 11.47 4.31
N ARG A 141 8.95 12.24 5.41
CA ARG A 141 9.08 13.72 5.44
C ARG A 141 8.14 14.48 4.48
N THR A 142 6.99 13.88 4.12
CA THR A 142 6.03 14.51 3.19
C THR A 142 4.80 15.05 3.90
N TYR A 143 4.29 14.32 4.89
CA TYR A 143 3.07 14.68 5.61
C TYR A 143 3.37 15.15 7.03
N THR A 144 2.39 15.84 7.61
CA THR A 144 2.45 16.40 8.96
C THR A 144 1.45 15.66 9.84
N ASP A 145 1.55 15.83 11.16
CA ASP A 145 0.60 15.21 12.09
C ASP A 145 -0.83 15.69 11.87
N ASN A 146 -1.03 16.91 11.33
CA ASN A 146 -2.35 17.38 10.91
C ASN A 146 -2.91 16.57 9.73
N HIS A 147 -2.07 16.23 8.74
CA HIS A 147 -2.49 15.30 7.68
C HIS A 147 -2.81 13.91 8.25
N ILE A 148 -2.06 13.43 9.25
CA ILE A 148 -2.34 12.16 9.91
C ILE A 148 -3.69 12.18 10.63
N ARG A 149 -3.97 13.25 11.39
CA ARG A 149 -5.26 13.43 12.08
C ARG A 149 -6.43 13.57 11.09
N TYR A 150 -6.21 14.25 9.96
CA TYR A 150 -7.17 14.32 8.87
C TYR A 150 -7.49 12.94 8.30
N ILE A 151 -6.48 12.11 8.05
CA ILE A 151 -6.66 10.73 7.59
C ILE A 151 -7.46 9.91 8.61
N ALA A 152 -7.11 10.00 9.90
CA ALA A 152 -7.81 9.28 10.95
C ALA A 152 -9.29 9.71 11.07
N ALA A 153 -9.57 11.01 10.99
CA ALA A 153 -10.94 11.53 11.02
C ALA A 153 -11.77 11.06 9.80
N ALA A 154 -11.19 11.10 8.60
CA ALA A 154 -11.87 10.61 7.40
C ALA A 154 -12.19 9.10 7.51
N LEU A 155 -11.25 8.31 8.00
CA LEU A 155 -11.46 6.88 8.23
C LEU A 155 -12.55 6.61 9.27
N LYS A 156 -12.63 7.44 10.31
CA LYS A 156 -13.73 7.39 11.28
C LYS A 156 -15.08 7.65 10.60
N ASN A 157 -15.20 8.66 9.76
CA ASN A 157 -16.45 8.92 9.04
C ASN A 157 -16.88 7.73 8.19
N VAL A 158 -15.95 7.15 7.41
CA VAL A 158 -16.22 5.95 6.60
C VAL A 158 -16.61 4.77 7.48
N PHE A 159 -15.94 4.59 8.63
CA PHE A 159 -16.24 3.52 9.56
C PHE A 159 -17.62 3.70 10.21
N ASP A 160 -18.00 4.92 10.58
CA ASP A 160 -19.29 5.20 11.21
C ASP A 160 -20.46 4.92 10.23
N ARG A 161 -20.29 5.19 8.94
CA ARG A 161 -21.28 4.88 7.88
C ARG A 161 -21.11 3.51 7.22
N ARG A 162 -20.24 2.64 7.74
CA ARG A 162 -19.85 1.38 7.08
C ARG A 162 -21.03 0.45 6.77
N ASP A 163 -22.08 0.48 7.59
CA ASP A 163 -23.26 -0.38 7.43
C ASP A 163 -24.14 0.05 6.24
N GLU A 164 -23.98 1.28 5.74
CA GLU A 164 -24.64 1.77 4.52
C GLU A 164 -23.94 1.25 3.24
N ILE A 165 -22.68 0.83 3.36
CA ILE A 165 -21.88 0.29 2.26
C ILE A 165 -22.24 -1.19 2.11
N THR A 166 -23.26 -1.46 1.29
CA THR A 166 -23.87 -2.79 1.12
C THR A 166 -23.43 -3.53 -0.14
N LYS A 167 -22.72 -2.84 -1.05
CA LYS A 167 -22.23 -3.38 -2.31
C LYS A 167 -20.80 -2.95 -2.55
N GLY A 168 -19.99 -3.88 -3.05
CA GLY A 168 -18.64 -3.61 -3.51
C GLY A 168 -18.59 -3.37 -5.01
N TYR A 169 -17.53 -3.91 -5.62
CA TYR A 169 -17.22 -3.71 -7.03
C TYR A 169 -17.08 -5.04 -7.77
N ARG A 170 -17.30 -5.01 -9.09
CA ARG A 170 -16.99 -6.12 -9.99
C ARG A 170 -16.02 -5.67 -11.07
N ILE A 171 -15.21 -6.62 -11.56
CA ILE A 171 -14.26 -6.38 -12.65
C ILE A 171 -15.02 -6.35 -13.98
N THR A 172 -14.88 -5.25 -14.72
CA THR A 172 -15.38 -5.13 -16.10
C THR A 172 -14.32 -5.44 -17.13
N TRP A 173 -13.05 -5.21 -16.76
CA TRP A 173 -11.89 -5.53 -17.59
C TRP A 173 -10.65 -5.70 -16.71
N GLU A 174 -9.81 -6.69 -17.01
CA GLU A 174 -8.53 -6.92 -16.33
C GLU A 174 -7.43 -7.31 -17.34
N SER A 175 -6.17 -6.97 -17.02
CA SER A 175 -5.01 -7.47 -17.75
C SER A 175 -4.72 -8.93 -17.37
N GLU A 176 -4.03 -9.68 -18.24
CA GLU A 176 -3.69 -11.09 -18.00
C GLU A 176 -2.71 -11.28 -16.84
N ILE A 177 -1.81 -10.31 -16.65
CA ILE A 177 -0.80 -10.28 -15.60
C ILE A 177 -0.84 -8.92 -14.89
N LEU A 178 -0.55 -8.90 -13.59
CA LEU A 178 -0.47 -7.67 -12.81
C LEU A 178 -1.74 -6.79 -12.90
N ARG A 179 -2.91 -7.46 -12.92
CA ARG A 179 -4.22 -6.82 -13.14
C ARG A 179 -4.48 -5.60 -12.26
N HIS A 180 -3.97 -5.61 -11.03
CA HIS A 180 -4.18 -4.56 -10.02
C HIS A 180 -3.72 -3.16 -10.47
N PHE A 181 -2.83 -3.05 -11.46
CA PHE A 181 -2.42 -1.74 -11.98
C PHE A 181 -3.43 -1.09 -12.92
N THR A 182 -4.18 -1.88 -13.70
CA THR A 182 -4.99 -1.37 -14.82
C THR A 182 -6.44 -1.84 -14.82
N VAL A 183 -6.83 -2.66 -13.84
CA VAL A 183 -8.20 -3.18 -13.71
C VAL A 183 -9.24 -2.06 -13.82
N LYS A 184 -10.33 -2.34 -14.55
CA LYS A 184 -11.51 -1.48 -14.59
C LYS A 184 -12.61 -2.13 -13.77
N LEU A 185 -13.26 -1.31 -12.96
CA LEU A 185 -14.25 -1.74 -11.99
C LEU A 185 -15.54 -0.95 -12.19
N GLU A 186 -16.65 -1.59 -11.88
CA GLU A 186 -17.96 -0.93 -11.72
C GLU A 186 -18.65 -1.44 -10.45
N GLN A 187 -19.66 -0.72 -9.99
CA GLN A 187 -20.41 -1.13 -8.80
C GLN A 187 -21.21 -2.41 -9.10
N ALA A 188 -21.25 -3.34 -8.13
CA ALA A 188 -21.88 -4.65 -8.28
C ALA A 188 -23.42 -4.62 -8.32
#